data_AF-A0A6M0K6K3-F1
#
_entry.id   AF-A0A6M0K6K3-F1
#
_cell.length_a   1.000
_cell.length_b   1.000
_cell.length_c   1.000
_cell.angle_alpha   90.00
_cell.angle_beta   90.00
_cell.angle_gamma   90.00
#
_symmetry.space_group_name_H-M   'P 1'
#
loop_
_entity.id
_entity.type
_entity.pdbx_description
1 polymer ?
#
loop_
_entity_poly.entity_id
_entity_poly.type
_entity_poly.pdbx_seq_one_letter_code
_entity_poly.pdbx_strand_id
1 'polypeptide(L)'
;MLKAFFKEQDDVLERLQSNPLHAYLEAFATALVEDAYAASTVRSKLLWVAELGWWLQEEPLPAAQLSEHTVDRYLKELRRRGRLRRGQASTLLSFVGYLQGQGIIPRPEPVCDTSPLSELERHYERYLRTERGLTTATVVNYLPVAHRFLVQHFGDGPLRLEQLRGADIAPFVLAQARGQGVKRAQLMVSALRSFLRFLFQEAKIEVDLAACVPSIADWRLSSVPKFLTEEEVQRLLDGCDRAHATGQRDYAVLMLLARLGLRASEVVTLDIDDIDWRA
;
A
#
# COMPACT_ATOMS: atom_id res chain seq x y z
N MET A 1 -8.19 -16.72 -24.96
CA MET A 1 -7.35 -16.95 -23.77
C MET A 1 -8.16 -17.35 -22.52
N LEU A 2 -9.30 -16.72 -22.24
CA LEU A 2 -10.11 -17.00 -21.03
C LEU A 2 -10.46 -18.49 -20.83
N LYS A 3 -10.78 -19.21 -21.92
CA LYS A 3 -11.04 -20.66 -21.89
C LYS A 3 -9.90 -21.50 -21.29
N ALA A 4 -8.65 -21.04 -21.38
CA ALA A 4 -7.50 -21.74 -20.81
C ALA A 4 -7.49 -21.72 -19.28
N PHE A 5 -8.08 -20.70 -18.65
CA PHE A 5 -8.14 -20.53 -17.20
C PHE A 5 -9.38 -21.17 -16.56
N PHE A 6 -10.43 -21.40 -17.35
CA PHE A 6 -11.73 -21.93 -16.91
C PHE A 6 -12.06 -23.25 -17.62
N LYS A 7 -11.06 -24.12 -17.82
CA LYS A 7 -11.27 -25.45 -18.44
C LYS A 7 -12.44 -26.17 -17.76
N GLU A 8 -13.36 -26.69 -18.57
CA GLU A 8 -14.54 -27.46 -18.15
C GLU A 8 -15.55 -26.65 -17.30
N GLN A 9 -15.55 -25.32 -17.41
CA GLN A 9 -16.50 -24.43 -16.73
C GLN A 9 -17.22 -23.51 -17.72
N ASP A 10 -17.97 -24.12 -18.63
CA ASP A 10 -18.71 -23.38 -19.66
C ASP A 10 -19.72 -22.39 -19.05
N ASP A 11 -20.41 -22.77 -17.97
CA ASP A 11 -21.30 -21.88 -17.21
C ASP A 11 -20.59 -20.61 -16.71
N VAL A 12 -19.34 -20.74 -16.28
CA VAL A 12 -18.55 -19.60 -15.78
C VAL A 12 -18.13 -18.72 -16.95
N LEU A 13 -17.73 -19.31 -18.06
CA LEU A 13 -17.37 -18.58 -19.27
C LEU A 13 -18.57 -17.79 -19.83
N GLU A 14 -19.75 -18.39 -19.88
CA GLU A 14 -20.99 -17.72 -20.28
C GLU A 14 -21.33 -16.54 -19.35
N ARG A 15 -21.20 -16.75 -18.03
CA ARG A 15 -21.39 -15.67 -17.05
C ARG A 15 -20.36 -14.53 -17.19
N LEU A 16 -19.13 -14.86 -17.58
CA LEU A 16 -18.10 -13.85 -17.84
C LEU A 16 -18.38 -13.09 -19.14
N GLN A 17 -19.03 -13.71 -20.13
CA GLN A 17 -19.43 -13.05 -21.38
C GLN A 17 -20.55 -12.04 -21.17
N SER A 18 -21.49 -12.30 -20.26
CA SER A 18 -22.55 -11.36 -19.89
C SER A 18 -22.11 -10.26 -18.92
N ASN A 19 -20.83 -10.24 -18.52
CA ASN A 19 -20.30 -9.27 -17.57
C ASN A 19 -20.08 -7.88 -18.22
N PRO A 20 -20.41 -6.76 -17.54
CA PRO A 20 -20.17 -5.41 -18.06
C PRO A 20 -18.71 -5.09 -18.41
N LEU A 21 -17.77 -5.75 -17.73
CA LEU A 21 -16.34 -5.55 -17.92
C LEU A 21 -15.73 -6.62 -18.84
N HIS A 22 -16.55 -7.47 -19.46
CA HIS A 22 -16.10 -8.60 -20.30
C HIS A 22 -15.07 -8.20 -21.35
N ALA A 23 -15.32 -7.09 -22.03
CA ALA A 23 -14.44 -6.57 -23.09
C ALA A 23 -12.98 -6.33 -22.64
N TYR A 24 -12.75 -6.18 -21.34
CA TYR A 24 -11.43 -5.91 -20.77
C TYR A 24 -10.80 -7.13 -20.09
N LEU A 25 -11.57 -8.18 -19.81
CA LEU A 25 -11.09 -9.34 -19.05
C LEU A 25 -10.00 -10.10 -19.79
N GLU A 26 -10.11 -10.24 -21.11
CA GLU A 26 -9.12 -11.00 -21.90
C GLU A 26 -7.78 -10.25 -22.01
N ALA A 27 -7.82 -8.95 -22.25
CA ALA A 27 -6.62 -8.12 -22.30
C ALA A 27 -5.93 -8.07 -20.92
N PHE A 28 -6.71 -7.92 -19.85
CA PHE A 28 -6.18 -7.97 -18.49
C PHE A 28 -5.61 -9.34 -18.11
N ALA A 29 -6.23 -10.44 -18.55
CA ALA A 29 -5.69 -11.78 -18.35
C ALA A 29 -4.31 -11.95 -19.01
N THR A 30 -4.14 -11.38 -20.20
CA THR A 30 -2.86 -11.38 -20.94
C THR A 30 -1.78 -10.65 -20.15
N ALA A 31 -2.06 -9.42 -19.70
CA ALA A 31 -1.13 -8.63 -18.89
C ALA A 31 -0.73 -9.35 -17.60
N LEU A 32 -1.67 -10.03 -16.92
CA LEU A 32 -1.33 -10.80 -15.73
C LEU A 32 -0.41 -12.00 -16.02
N VAL A 33 -0.52 -12.62 -17.20
CA VAL A 33 0.41 -13.71 -17.58
C VAL A 33 1.81 -13.16 -17.88
N GLU A 34 1.88 -11.99 -18.53
CA GLU A 34 3.15 -11.31 -18.79
C GLU A 34 3.86 -10.89 -17.48
N ASP A 35 3.10 -10.48 -16.47
CA ASP A 35 3.57 -10.24 -15.10
C ASP A 35 3.90 -11.55 -14.32
N ALA A 36 3.97 -12.69 -15.01
CA ALA A 36 4.30 -14.02 -14.47
C ALA A 36 3.35 -14.53 -13.36
N TYR A 37 2.09 -14.08 -13.32
CA TYR A 37 1.13 -14.64 -12.37
C TYR A 37 0.75 -16.09 -12.73
N ALA A 38 0.70 -16.97 -11.72
CA ALA A 38 0.22 -18.34 -11.88
C ALA A 38 -1.24 -18.37 -12.37
N ALA A 39 -1.59 -19.35 -13.20
CA ALA A 39 -2.93 -19.48 -13.81
C ALA A 39 -4.08 -19.48 -12.79
N SER A 40 -3.90 -20.11 -11.63
CA SER A 40 -4.88 -20.10 -10.52
C SER A 40 -5.09 -18.70 -9.92
N THR A 41 -4.03 -17.88 -9.91
CA THR A 41 -4.08 -16.50 -9.44
C THR A 41 -4.76 -15.61 -10.48
N VAL A 42 -4.42 -15.76 -11.77
CA VAL A 42 -5.10 -15.07 -12.88
C VAL A 42 -6.61 -15.34 -12.81
N ARG A 43 -7.01 -16.60 -12.69
CA ARG A 43 -8.42 -16.99 -12.56
C ARG A 43 -9.11 -16.28 -11.38
N SER A 44 -8.50 -16.28 -10.20
CA SER A 44 -9.05 -15.63 -9.01
C SER A 44 -9.19 -14.12 -9.20
N LYS A 45 -8.19 -13.47 -9.81
CA LYS A 45 -8.21 -12.05 -10.13
C LYS A 45 -9.32 -11.69 -11.11
N LEU A 46 -9.49 -12.48 -12.17
CA LEU A 46 -10.56 -12.30 -13.16
C LEU A 46 -11.95 -12.43 -12.54
N LEU A 47 -12.15 -13.41 -11.64
CA LEU A 47 -13.41 -13.54 -10.91
C LEU A 47 -13.71 -12.34 -10.03
N TRP A 48 -12.71 -11.76 -9.36
CA TRP A 48 -12.91 -10.54 -8.57
C TRP A 48 -13.27 -9.32 -9.42
N VAL A 49 -12.65 -9.18 -10.60
CA VAL A 49 -13.01 -8.12 -11.55
C VAL A 49 -14.44 -8.34 -12.07
N ALA A 50 -14.82 -9.58 -12.36
CA ALA A 50 -16.18 -9.90 -12.77
C ALA A 50 -17.21 -9.59 -11.67
N GLU A 51 -16.90 -9.91 -10.40
CA GLU A 51 -17.75 -9.54 -9.25
C GLU A 51 -17.97 -8.02 -9.14
N LEU A 52 -16.92 -7.22 -9.38
CA LEU A 52 -17.04 -5.77 -9.47
C LEU A 52 -17.94 -5.38 -10.66
N GLY A 53 -17.76 -6.01 -11.82
CA GLY A 53 -18.57 -5.75 -13.02
C GLY A 53 -20.07 -5.95 -12.78
N TRP A 54 -20.48 -7.05 -12.14
CA TRP A 54 -21.89 -7.27 -11.80
C TRP A 54 -22.40 -6.28 -10.76
N TRP A 55 -21.58 -5.90 -9.78
CA TRP A 55 -21.98 -4.86 -8.82
C TRP A 55 -22.22 -3.50 -9.49
N LEU A 56 -21.48 -3.17 -10.56
CA LEU A 56 -21.71 -1.95 -11.34
C LEU A 56 -23.05 -1.93 -12.09
N GLN A 57 -23.61 -3.10 -12.46
CA GLN A 57 -24.92 -3.19 -13.12
C GLN A 57 -26.08 -2.75 -12.21
N GLU A 58 -25.94 -2.97 -10.90
CA GLU A 58 -26.93 -2.62 -9.90
C GLU A 58 -26.82 -1.14 -9.46
N GLU A 59 -25.80 -0.43 -9.94
CA GLU A 59 -25.49 0.95 -9.57
C GLU A 59 -25.85 1.92 -10.73
N PRO A 60 -26.26 3.16 -10.43
CA PRO A 60 -26.62 4.15 -11.45
C PRO A 60 -25.41 4.73 -12.20
N LEU A 61 -24.27 4.03 -12.23
CA LEU A 61 -23.01 4.48 -12.83
C LEU A 61 -22.64 3.56 -14.01
N PRO A 62 -22.49 4.10 -15.24
CA PRO A 62 -22.02 3.33 -16.38
C PRO A 62 -20.63 2.72 -16.09
N ALA A 63 -20.34 1.55 -16.65
CA ALA A 63 -19.01 0.91 -16.55
C ALA A 63 -17.86 1.83 -17.02
N ALA A 64 -18.15 2.83 -17.87
CA ALA A 64 -17.23 3.86 -18.31
C ALA A 64 -16.81 4.87 -17.22
N GLN A 65 -17.45 4.89 -16.06
CA GLN A 65 -17.11 5.72 -14.90
C GLN A 65 -16.36 4.93 -13.80
N LEU A 66 -15.81 3.76 -14.15
CA LEU A 66 -14.98 3.00 -13.23
C LEU A 66 -13.76 3.86 -12.81
N SER A 67 -13.61 4.06 -11.51
CA SER A 67 -12.54 4.85 -10.90
C SER A 67 -12.08 4.21 -9.59
N GLU A 68 -10.98 4.70 -9.03
CA GLU A 68 -10.53 4.29 -7.69
C GLU A 68 -11.60 4.56 -6.62
N HIS A 69 -12.36 5.66 -6.75
CA HIS A 69 -13.45 5.99 -5.83
C HIS A 69 -14.58 4.95 -5.88
N THR A 70 -14.95 4.52 -7.09
CA THR A 70 -15.96 3.47 -7.30
C THR A 70 -15.51 2.15 -6.69
N VAL A 71 -14.23 1.80 -6.84
CA VAL A 71 -13.63 0.61 -6.21
C VAL A 71 -13.63 0.74 -4.69
N ASP A 72 -13.27 1.89 -4.11
CA ASP A 72 -13.30 2.10 -2.65
C ASP A 72 -14.71 1.93 -2.07
N ARG A 73 -15.74 2.44 -2.78
CA ARG A 73 -17.15 2.25 -2.39
C ARG A 73 -17.54 0.77 -2.36
N TYR A 74 -17.21 0.03 -3.42
CA TYR A 74 -17.45 -1.41 -3.49
C TYR A 74 -16.70 -2.19 -2.39
N LEU A 75 -15.43 -1.86 -2.17
CA LEU A 75 -14.62 -2.50 -1.13
C LEU A 75 -15.15 -2.23 0.29
N LYS A 76 -15.68 -1.03 0.55
CA LYS A 76 -16.37 -0.71 1.81
C LYS A 76 -17.62 -1.57 2.01
N GLU A 77 -18.40 -1.81 0.96
CA GLU A 77 -19.57 -2.70 1.00
C GLU A 77 -19.19 -4.16 1.25
N LEU A 78 -18.20 -4.68 0.53
CA LEU A 78 -17.67 -6.03 0.75
C LEU A 78 -17.15 -6.22 2.18
N ARG A 79 -16.46 -5.20 2.72
CA ARG A 79 -15.96 -5.21 4.10
C ARG A 79 -17.10 -5.27 5.10
N ARG A 80 -18.17 -4.49 4.91
CA ARG A 80 -19.37 -4.54 5.77
C ARG A 80 -20.05 -5.90 5.76
N ARG A 81 -20.05 -6.58 4.61
CA ARG A 81 -20.63 -7.93 4.45
C ARG A 81 -19.68 -9.07 4.85
N GLY A 82 -18.45 -8.77 5.29
CA GLY A 82 -17.45 -9.79 5.62
C GLY A 82 -16.96 -10.62 4.43
N ARG A 83 -17.16 -10.15 3.19
CA ARG A 83 -16.85 -10.87 1.95
C ARG A 83 -15.51 -10.48 1.32
N LEU A 84 -14.83 -9.48 1.88
CA LEU A 84 -13.56 -8.97 1.34
C LEU A 84 -12.45 -10.02 1.49
N ARG A 85 -11.88 -10.46 0.36
CA ARG A 85 -10.78 -11.43 0.34
C ARG A 85 -9.42 -10.74 0.32
N ARG A 86 -8.39 -11.43 0.86
CA ARG A 86 -7.00 -10.97 0.79
C ARG A 86 -6.56 -10.84 -0.68
N GLY A 87 -5.99 -9.70 -1.06
CA GLY A 87 -5.54 -9.42 -2.42
C GLY A 87 -6.64 -8.95 -3.40
N GLN A 88 -7.91 -8.95 -2.99
CA GLN A 88 -9.00 -8.45 -3.83
C GLN A 88 -8.87 -6.94 -4.06
N ALA A 89 -8.63 -6.16 -3.00
CA ALA A 89 -8.46 -4.70 -3.12
C ALA A 89 -7.32 -4.30 -4.05
N SER A 90 -6.13 -4.91 -3.89
CA SER A 90 -4.98 -4.62 -4.76
C SER A 90 -5.24 -5.06 -6.21
N THR A 91 -5.98 -6.14 -6.42
CA THR A 91 -6.35 -6.59 -7.77
C THR A 91 -7.30 -5.62 -8.45
N LEU A 92 -8.34 -5.14 -7.76
CA LEU A 92 -9.29 -4.19 -8.35
C LEU A 92 -8.62 -2.85 -8.67
N LEU A 93 -7.74 -2.37 -7.79
CA LEU A 93 -6.95 -1.16 -8.05
C LEU A 93 -5.96 -1.36 -9.21
N SER A 94 -5.31 -2.53 -9.29
CA SER A 94 -4.44 -2.90 -10.41
C SER A 94 -5.20 -2.96 -11.74
N PHE A 95 -6.44 -3.46 -11.74
CA PHE A 95 -7.31 -3.45 -12.92
C PHE A 95 -7.68 -2.02 -13.35
N VAL A 96 -8.05 -1.14 -12.41
CA VAL A 96 -8.28 0.30 -12.71
C VAL A 96 -7.02 0.93 -13.29
N GLY A 97 -5.86 0.71 -12.67
CA GLY A 97 -4.58 1.23 -13.16
C GLY A 97 -4.23 0.70 -14.56
N TYR A 98 -4.53 -0.57 -14.85
CA TYR A 98 -4.38 -1.15 -16.18
C TYR A 98 -5.25 -0.44 -17.21
N LEU A 99 -6.55 -0.25 -16.93
CA LEU A 99 -7.46 0.46 -17.84
C LEU A 99 -7.04 1.93 -18.07
N GLN A 100 -6.53 2.61 -17.04
CA GLN A 100 -5.97 3.96 -17.16
C GLN A 100 -4.71 3.98 -18.03
N GLY A 101 -3.80 3.01 -17.85
CA GLY A 101 -2.58 2.87 -18.64
C GLY A 101 -2.85 2.59 -20.12
N GLN A 102 -3.95 1.89 -20.43
CA GLN A 102 -4.43 1.66 -21.79
C GLN A 102 -5.26 2.82 -22.37
N GLY A 103 -5.49 3.89 -21.59
CA GLY A 103 -6.32 5.03 -22.01
C GLY A 103 -7.82 4.73 -22.14
N ILE A 104 -8.29 3.59 -21.61
CA ILE A 104 -9.70 3.15 -21.69
C ILE A 104 -10.59 3.97 -20.75
N ILE A 105 -10.09 4.22 -19.53
CA ILE A 105 -10.73 5.11 -18.58
C ILE A 105 -9.82 6.32 -18.35
N PRO A 106 -10.39 7.52 -18.14
CA PRO A 106 -9.57 8.68 -17.82
C PRO A 106 -8.81 8.39 -16.53
N ARG A 107 -7.49 8.60 -16.58
CA ARG A 107 -6.75 8.81 -15.34
C ARG A 107 -7.29 10.13 -14.78
N PRO A 108 -7.81 10.16 -13.54
CA PRO A 108 -8.24 11.43 -12.96
C PRO A 108 -7.05 12.36 -13.07
N GLU A 109 -7.22 13.48 -13.80
CA GLU A 109 -6.21 14.51 -13.79
C GLU A 109 -5.97 14.84 -12.33
N PRO A 110 -4.70 14.87 -11.88
CA PRO A 110 -4.43 15.32 -10.53
C PRO A 110 -5.05 16.71 -10.44
N VAL A 111 -6.14 16.84 -9.69
CA VAL A 111 -6.69 18.14 -9.35
C VAL A 111 -5.56 18.79 -8.58
N CYS A 112 -4.83 19.68 -9.24
CA CYS A 112 -3.77 20.44 -8.63
C CYS A 112 -4.46 21.35 -7.63
N ASP A 113 -4.63 20.85 -6.41
CA ASP A 113 -5.06 21.69 -5.32
C ASP A 113 -3.98 22.76 -5.14
N THR A 114 -4.31 23.99 -5.54
CA THR A 114 -3.44 25.15 -5.42
C THR A 114 -3.65 25.84 -4.08
N SER A 115 -4.32 25.19 -3.12
CA SER A 115 -4.35 25.68 -1.75
C SER A 115 -2.92 25.85 -1.22
N PRO A 116 -2.67 26.84 -0.35
CA PRO A 116 -1.38 27.02 0.30
C PRO A 116 -0.88 25.76 1.02
N LEU A 117 -1.81 24.94 1.53
CA LEU A 117 -1.51 23.65 2.17
C LEU A 117 -0.93 22.66 1.17
N SER A 118 -1.62 22.44 0.06
CA SER A 118 -1.19 21.49 -0.96
C SER A 118 0.10 21.93 -1.67
N GLU A 119 0.34 23.23 -1.82
CA GLU A 119 1.61 23.74 -2.31
C GLU A 119 2.77 23.42 -1.35
N LEU A 120 2.58 23.68 -0.06
CA LEU A 120 3.57 23.36 0.97
C LEU A 120 3.85 21.85 1.05
N GLU A 121 2.81 21.02 0.95
CA GLU A 121 2.94 19.56 0.93
C GLU A 121 3.72 19.06 -0.28
N ARG A 122 3.50 19.64 -1.47
CA ARG A 122 4.30 19.31 -2.67
C ARG A 122 5.76 19.71 -2.51
N HIS A 123 6.04 20.86 -1.90
CA HIS A 123 7.42 21.28 -1.62
C HIS A 123 8.08 20.34 -0.62
N TYR A 124 7.37 19.95 0.44
CA TYR A 124 7.88 19.00 1.41
C TYR A 124 8.10 17.61 0.79
N GLU A 125 7.18 17.12 -0.06
CA GLU A 125 7.36 15.88 -0.79
C GLU A 125 8.62 15.91 -1.65
N ARG A 126 8.82 17.01 -2.40
CA ARG A 126 10.01 17.21 -3.22
C ARG A 126 11.26 17.13 -2.35
N TYR A 127 11.33 17.91 -1.27
CA TYR A 127 12.42 17.88 -0.30
C TYR A 127 12.74 16.46 0.19
N LEU A 128 11.71 15.69 0.57
CA LEU A 128 11.89 14.31 1.03
C LEU A 128 12.49 13.39 -0.04
N ARG A 129 12.14 13.60 -1.31
CA ARG A 129 12.62 12.77 -2.43
C ARG A 129 13.99 13.20 -2.93
N THR A 130 14.19 14.50 -3.16
CA THR A 130 15.36 15.02 -3.85
C THR A 130 16.51 15.28 -2.90
N GLU A 131 16.26 16.01 -1.81
CA GLU A 131 17.31 16.43 -0.89
C GLU A 131 17.61 15.37 0.17
N ARG A 132 16.57 14.68 0.63
CA ARG A 132 16.69 13.61 1.63
C ARG A 132 16.87 12.21 1.04
N GLY A 133 16.66 12.05 -0.27
CA GLY A 133 16.82 10.76 -0.97
C GLY A 133 15.90 9.65 -0.46
N LEU A 134 14.74 9.97 0.11
CA LEU A 134 13.86 8.96 0.70
C LEU A 134 13.07 8.19 -0.37
N THR A 135 12.87 6.90 -0.11
CA THR A 135 12.03 6.05 -0.96
C THR A 135 10.57 6.50 -0.91
N THR A 136 9.81 6.21 -1.96
CA THR A 136 8.35 6.46 -2.02
C THR A 136 7.62 5.85 -0.82
N ALA A 137 8.02 4.64 -0.39
CA ALA A 137 7.42 3.97 0.76
C ALA A 137 7.61 4.76 2.07
N THR A 138 8.74 5.43 2.24
CA THR A 138 8.99 6.30 3.39
C THR A 138 8.21 7.60 3.26
N VAL A 139 8.20 8.24 2.10
CA VAL A 139 7.48 9.49 1.82
C VAL A 139 5.98 9.36 2.13
N VAL A 140 5.35 8.26 1.71
CA VAL A 140 3.91 8.00 1.96
C VAL A 140 3.57 7.90 3.45
N ASN A 141 4.56 7.60 4.30
CA ASN A 141 4.37 7.58 5.74
C ASN A 141 4.60 8.96 6.40
N TYR A 142 5.35 9.85 5.74
CA TYR A 142 5.75 11.14 6.30
C TYR A 142 4.73 12.24 5.96
N LEU A 143 4.28 12.31 4.70
CA LEU A 143 3.34 13.34 4.25
C LEU A 143 2.04 13.42 5.08
N PRO A 144 1.37 12.30 5.43
CA PRO A 144 0.14 12.37 6.22
C PRO A 144 0.36 12.89 7.65
N VAL A 145 1.59 12.85 8.16
CA VAL A 145 1.92 13.42 9.47
C VAL A 145 1.97 14.95 9.38
N ALA A 146 2.65 15.49 8.35
CA ALA A 146 2.69 16.92 8.09
C ALA A 146 1.29 17.50 7.84
N HIS A 147 0.52 16.84 6.96
CA HIS A 147 -0.87 17.22 6.67
C HIS A 147 -1.70 17.31 7.96
N ARG A 148 -1.76 16.22 8.74
CA ARG A 148 -2.58 16.21 9.97
C ARG A 148 -2.13 17.24 10.99
N PHE A 149 -0.83 17.51 11.10
CA PHE A 149 -0.32 18.55 11.97
C PHE A 149 -0.85 19.93 11.55
N LEU A 150 -0.74 20.26 10.27
CA LEU A 150 -1.21 21.54 9.74
C LEU A 150 -2.72 21.69 9.85
N VAL A 151 -3.50 20.68 9.46
CA VAL A 151 -4.98 20.72 9.56
C VAL A 151 -5.44 20.78 11.00
N GLN A 152 -4.80 20.05 11.93
CA GLN A 152 -5.16 20.11 13.34
C GLN A 152 -4.85 21.48 13.96
N HIS A 153 -3.78 22.15 13.51
CA HIS A 153 -3.35 23.42 14.09
C HIS A 153 -4.05 24.64 13.45
N PHE A 154 -4.15 24.67 12.12
CA PHE A 154 -4.69 25.81 11.37
C PHE A 154 -6.15 25.61 10.92
N GLY A 155 -6.64 24.37 10.82
CA GLY A 155 -7.97 24.07 10.27
C GLY A 155 -8.14 24.66 8.87
N ASP A 156 -9.26 25.35 8.66
CA ASP A 156 -9.55 26.11 7.43
C ASP A 156 -8.97 27.55 7.44
N GLY A 157 -8.21 27.88 8.48
CA GLY A 157 -7.57 29.19 8.65
C GLY A 157 -6.33 29.38 7.77
N PRO A 158 -5.80 30.62 7.70
CA PRO A 158 -4.58 30.90 6.95
C PRO A 158 -3.36 30.20 7.55
N LEU A 159 -2.50 29.63 6.70
CA LEU A 159 -1.23 29.00 7.10
C LEU A 159 -0.18 30.04 7.50
N ARG A 160 -0.27 30.52 8.74
CA ARG A 160 0.71 31.44 9.34
C ARG A 160 1.80 30.65 10.04
N LEU A 161 2.69 30.03 9.26
CA LEU A 161 3.76 29.16 9.76
C LEU A 161 4.69 29.89 10.73
N GLU A 162 4.91 31.18 10.52
CA GLU A 162 5.68 32.08 11.38
C GLU A 162 5.11 32.21 12.81
N GLN A 163 3.85 31.84 13.02
CA GLN A 163 3.19 31.84 14.32
C GLN A 163 3.37 30.53 15.09
N LEU A 164 3.92 29.48 14.46
CA LEU A 164 4.19 28.21 15.13
C LEU A 164 5.15 28.41 16.31
N ARG A 165 4.82 27.80 17.45
CA ARG A 165 5.63 27.79 18.67
C ARG A 165 5.84 26.36 19.14
N GLY A 166 6.87 26.17 19.98
CA GLY A 166 7.16 24.86 20.57
C GLY A 166 5.98 24.28 21.39
N ALA A 167 5.15 25.16 21.97
CA ALA A 167 3.96 24.78 22.73
C ALA A 167 2.89 24.07 21.87
N ASP A 168 2.89 24.26 20.56
CA ASP A 168 1.91 23.67 19.64
C ASP A 168 2.22 22.20 19.30
N ILE A 169 3.47 21.79 19.52
CA ILE A 169 3.99 20.49 19.09
C ILE A 169 3.53 19.36 20.03
N ALA A 170 3.65 19.56 21.34
CA ALA A 170 3.32 18.53 22.32
C ALA A 170 1.83 18.12 22.31
N PRO A 171 0.86 19.04 22.23
CA PRO A 171 -0.56 18.69 22.11
C PRO A 171 -0.85 17.81 20.90
N PHE A 172 -0.26 18.10 19.74
CA PHE A 172 -0.41 17.26 18.55
C PHE A 172 0.12 15.84 18.77
N VAL A 173 1.35 15.71 19.27
CA VAL A 173 1.95 14.39 19.51
C VAL A 173 1.14 13.58 20.51
N LEU A 174 0.67 14.21 21.59
CA LEU A 174 -0.18 13.56 22.60
C LEU A 174 -1.52 13.10 22.01
N ALA A 175 -2.18 13.94 21.20
CA ALA A 175 -3.46 13.61 20.59
C ALA A 175 -3.33 12.41 19.63
N GLN A 176 -2.29 12.39 18.80
CA GLN A 176 -2.09 11.34 17.81
C GLN A 176 -1.56 10.03 18.42
N ALA A 177 -0.76 10.10 19.50
CA ALA A 177 -0.17 8.92 20.13
C ALA A 177 -1.20 8.05 20.89
N ARG A 178 -2.29 8.63 21.43
CA ARG A 178 -3.28 7.93 22.26
C ARG A 178 -3.99 6.73 21.60
N GLY A 179 -3.95 6.63 20.27
CA GLY A 179 -4.54 5.52 19.51
C GLY A 179 -3.54 4.70 18.70
N GLN A 180 -2.23 4.91 18.89
CA GLN A 180 -1.19 4.30 18.05
C GLN A 180 -0.26 3.39 18.87
N GLY A 181 0.18 2.29 18.26
CA GLY A 181 1.25 1.48 18.82
C GLY A 181 2.59 2.25 18.85
N VAL A 182 3.46 1.90 19.80
CA VAL A 182 4.75 2.60 20.07
C VAL A 182 5.57 2.86 18.81
N LYS A 183 5.77 1.84 17.96
CA LYS A 183 6.54 1.98 16.70
C LYS A 183 5.91 2.95 15.71
N ARG A 184 4.57 2.97 15.62
CA ARG A 184 3.85 3.90 14.75
C ARG A 184 3.96 5.34 15.27
N ALA A 185 3.88 5.53 16.59
CA ALA A 185 4.08 6.82 17.21
C ALA A 185 5.53 7.34 17.05
N GLN A 186 6.54 6.46 17.14
CA GLN A 186 7.94 6.80 16.84
C GLN A 186 8.14 7.25 15.39
N LEU A 187 7.54 6.54 14.43
CA LEU A 187 7.56 6.92 13.03
C LEU A 187 6.91 8.29 12.82
N MET A 188 5.76 8.53 13.44
CA MET A 188 5.08 9.82 13.41
C MET A 188 5.95 10.94 13.96
N VAL A 189 6.55 10.75 15.14
CA VAL A 189 7.46 11.74 15.74
C VAL A 189 8.68 12.01 14.84
N SER A 190 9.23 10.98 14.20
CA SER A 190 10.35 11.13 13.25
C SER A 190 9.93 11.93 12.02
N ALA A 191 8.76 11.65 11.46
CA ALA A 191 8.18 12.39 10.34
C ALA A 191 7.90 13.85 10.69
N LEU A 192 7.37 14.12 11.89
CA LEU A 192 7.11 15.47 12.38
C LEU A 192 8.40 16.27 12.54
N ARG A 193 9.45 15.68 13.13
CA ARG A 193 10.78 16.32 13.21
C ARG A 193 11.33 16.64 11.83
N SER A 194 11.19 15.72 10.87
CA SER A 194 11.61 15.94 9.49
C SER A 194 10.87 17.13 8.87
N PHE A 195 9.56 17.23 9.10
CA PHE A 195 8.75 18.33 8.58
C PHE A 195 9.13 19.68 9.20
N LEU A 196 9.29 19.75 10.53
CA LEU A 196 9.68 21.00 11.20
C LEU A 196 11.08 21.47 10.79
N ARG A 197 12.02 20.54 10.56
CA ARG A 197 13.35 20.87 10.00
C ARG A 197 13.26 21.42 8.59
N PHE A 198 12.40 20.84 7.76
CA PHE A 198 12.13 21.38 6.42
C PHE A 198 11.60 22.82 6.50
N LEU A 199 10.61 23.09 7.37
CA LEU A 199 10.10 24.45 7.54
C LEU A 199 11.18 25.45 7.98
N PHE A 200 12.09 25.02 8.86
CA PHE A 200 13.21 25.85 9.31
C PHE A 200 14.23 26.09 8.20
N GLN A 201 14.59 25.06 7.43
CA GLN A 201 15.53 25.15 6.31
C GLN A 201 15.00 26.06 5.17
N GLU A 202 13.69 26.03 4.93
CA GLU A 202 13.00 26.90 3.97
C GLU A 202 12.69 28.30 4.52
N ALA A 203 13.21 28.65 5.71
CA ALA A 203 12.96 29.91 6.39
C ALA A 203 11.46 30.26 6.57
N LYS A 204 10.60 29.24 6.65
CA LYS A 204 9.15 29.41 6.95
C LYS A 204 8.88 29.59 8.44
N ILE A 205 9.83 29.18 9.28
CA ILE A 205 9.87 29.41 10.73
C ILE A 205 11.26 29.90 11.13
N GLU A 206 11.33 30.75 12.15
CA GLU A 206 12.60 31.35 12.60
C GLU A 206 13.42 30.46 13.53
N VAL A 207 12.78 29.45 14.14
CA VAL A 207 13.39 28.59 15.16
C VAL A 207 13.19 27.12 14.78
N ASP A 208 14.22 26.30 14.98
CA ASP A 208 14.10 24.84 14.78
C ASP A 208 13.20 24.22 15.86
N LEU A 209 11.92 24.06 15.53
CA LEU A 209 10.93 23.43 16.40
C LEU A 209 11.06 21.90 16.48
N ALA A 210 11.95 21.26 15.72
CA ALA A 210 12.11 19.81 15.77
C ALA A 210 12.61 19.33 17.14
N ALA A 211 13.37 20.16 17.85
CA ALA A 211 13.79 19.90 19.23
C ALA A 211 12.63 19.88 20.23
N CYS A 212 11.51 20.56 19.93
CA CYS A 212 10.31 20.57 20.77
C CYS A 212 9.46 19.30 20.61
N VAL A 213 9.77 18.41 19.66
CA VAL A 213 9.02 17.18 19.45
C VAL A 213 9.40 16.15 20.53
N PRO A 214 8.47 15.78 21.44
CA PRO A 214 8.76 14.82 22.50
C PRO A 214 9.11 13.45 21.92
N SER A 215 9.98 12.73 22.62
CA SER A 215 10.32 11.36 22.26
C SER A 215 9.26 10.39 22.78
N ILE A 216 8.97 9.35 21.98
CA ILE A 216 8.14 8.23 22.42
C ILE A 216 9.03 7.26 23.19
N ALA A 217 8.68 7.01 24.45
CA ALA A 217 9.38 6.06 25.29
C ALA A 217 9.23 4.64 24.73
N ASP A 218 10.38 3.99 24.50
CA ASP A 218 10.48 2.60 24.06
C ASP A 218 11.69 2.00 24.77
N TRP A 219 11.43 1.40 25.92
CA TRP A 219 12.47 0.85 26.76
C TRP A 219 13.07 -0.38 26.07
N ARG A 220 14.41 -0.42 25.97
CA ARG A 220 15.12 -1.59 25.44
C ARG A 220 14.71 -2.81 26.26
N LEU A 221 14.44 -3.92 25.58
CA LEU A 221 13.98 -5.19 26.21
C LEU A 221 12.63 -5.08 26.94
N SER A 222 11.80 -4.08 26.62
CA SER A 222 10.41 -4.01 27.09
C SER A 222 9.53 -5.16 26.61
N SER A 223 9.99 -5.93 25.62
CA SER A 223 9.37 -7.17 25.18
C SER A 223 10.43 -8.27 25.05
N VAL A 224 10.03 -9.51 25.33
CA VAL A 224 10.87 -10.69 25.11
C VAL A 224 11.10 -10.83 23.60
N PRO A 225 12.36 -10.97 23.13
CA PRO A 225 12.63 -11.28 21.74
C PRO A 225 11.84 -12.52 21.33
N LYS A 226 11.02 -12.38 20.29
CA LYS A 226 10.29 -13.52 19.72
C LYS A 226 11.25 -14.26 18.80
N PHE A 227 11.53 -15.50 19.11
CA PHE A 227 12.28 -16.41 18.25
C PHE A 227 11.51 -17.73 18.15
N LEU A 228 11.82 -18.50 17.11
CA LEU A 228 11.34 -19.86 16.95
C LEU A 228 12.47 -20.81 17.36
N THR A 229 12.14 -21.88 18.07
CA THR A 229 13.10 -22.97 18.31
C THR A 229 13.39 -23.74 17.01
N GLU A 230 14.46 -24.54 17.00
CA GLU A 230 14.77 -25.38 15.84
C GLU A 230 13.62 -26.34 15.50
N GLU A 231 12.97 -26.91 16.51
CA GLU A 231 11.81 -27.79 16.34
C GLU A 231 10.60 -27.03 15.79
N GLU A 232 10.39 -25.77 16.19
CA GLU A 232 9.32 -24.92 15.65
C GLU A 232 9.55 -24.56 14.19
N VAL A 233 10.79 -24.23 13.82
CA VAL A 233 11.17 -23.99 12.42
C VAL A 233 10.97 -25.27 11.61
N GLN A 234 11.41 -26.42 12.11
CA GLN A 234 11.26 -27.70 11.41
C GLN A 234 9.78 -28.05 11.21
N ARG A 235 8.93 -27.90 12.24
CA ARG A 235 7.47 -28.08 12.11
C ARG A 235 6.85 -27.16 11.05
N LEU A 236 7.31 -25.91 10.98
CA LEU A 236 6.81 -24.94 10.02
C LEU A 236 7.20 -25.31 8.58
N LEU A 237 8.42 -25.81 8.38
CA LEU A 237 8.90 -26.32 7.09
C LEU A 237 8.17 -27.60 6.67
N ASP A 238 7.94 -28.53 7.60
CA ASP A 238 7.23 -29.80 7.34
C ASP A 238 5.75 -29.58 7.01
N GLY A 239 5.17 -28.46 7.45
CA GLY A 239 3.80 -28.07 7.11
C GLY A 239 3.63 -27.62 5.65
N CYS A 240 4.70 -27.39 4.90
CA CYS A 240 4.62 -27.02 3.48
C CYS A 240 4.34 -28.26 2.61
N ASP A 241 3.18 -28.30 1.96
CA ASP A 241 2.84 -29.36 0.99
C ASP A 241 3.62 -29.20 -0.33
N ARG A 242 4.78 -29.84 -0.38
CA ARG A 242 5.71 -29.81 -1.52
C ARG A 242 5.24 -30.62 -2.73
N ALA A 243 4.07 -31.29 -2.68
CA ALA A 243 3.47 -31.91 -3.86
C ALA A 243 2.97 -30.87 -4.88
N HIS A 244 2.74 -29.63 -4.44
CA HIS A 244 2.26 -28.53 -5.27
C HIS A 244 3.29 -27.39 -5.36
N ALA A 245 3.30 -26.68 -6.49
CA ALA A 245 4.24 -25.57 -6.74
C ALA A 245 4.19 -24.50 -5.64
N THR A 246 3.00 -24.20 -5.10
CA THR A 246 2.85 -23.26 -3.98
C THR A 246 3.61 -23.69 -2.74
N GLY A 247 3.51 -24.96 -2.34
CA GLY A 247 4.19 -25.44 -1.14
C GLY A 247 5.70 -25.61 -1.35
N GLN A 248 6.15 -25.92 -2.57
CA GLN A 248 7.58 -25.86 -2.92
C GLN A 248 8.14 -24.44 -2.76
N ARG A 249 7.41 -23.44 -3.28
CA ARG A 249 7.77 -22.03 -3.15
C ARG A 249 7.78 -21.59 -1.69
N ASP A 250 6.71 -21.88 -0.95
CA ASP A 250 6.59 -21.48 0.45
C ASP A 250 7.70 -22.12 1.29
N TYR A 251 8.03 -23.40 1.05
CA TYR A 251 9.17 -24.07 1.68
C TYR A 251 10.50 -23.38 1.38
N ALA A 252 10.78 -23.05 0.12
CA ALA A 252 12.01 -22.36 -0.27
C ALA A 252 12.13 -20.98 0.38
N VAL A 253 11.05 -20.19 0.37
CA VAL A 253 10.98 -18.87 1.03
C VAL A 253 11.27 -19.00 2.53
N LEU A 254 10.60 -19.94 3.21
CA LEU A 254 10.78 -20.14 4.64
C LEU A 254 12.17 -20.65 5.00
N MET A 255 12.76 -21.50 4.15
CA MET A 255 14.13 -21.98 4.32
C MET A 255 15.14 -20.84 4.20
N LEU A 256 15.01 -19.97 3.20
CA LEU A 256 15.89 -18.82 3.01
C LEU A 256 15.81 -17.85 4.20
N LEU A 257 14.60 -17.55 4.68
CA LEU A 257 14.38 -16.72 5.86
C LEU A 257 15.04 -17.33 7.12
N ALA A 258 14.85 -18.64 7.34
CA ALA A 258 15.32 -19.32 8.55
C ALA A 258 16.83 -19.59 8.56
N ARG A 259 17.42 -19.97 7.42
CA ARG A 259 18.84 -20.38 7.33
C ARG A 259 19.79 -19.24 7.00
N LEU A 260 19.38 -18.31 6.14
CA LEU A 260 20.23 -17.22 5.66
C LEU A 260 19.92 -15.88 6.34
N GLY A 261 18.81 -15.79 7.08
CA GLY A 261 18.41 -14.56 7.77
C GLY A 261 18.06 -13.41 6.81
N LEU A 262 17.72 -13.74 5.55
CA LEU A 262 17.29 -12.74 4.57
C LEU A 262 16.04 -12.02 5.05
N ARG A 263 15.93 -10.74 4.72
CA ARG A 263 14.71 -9.96 4.93
C ARG A 263 13.68 -10.38 3.91
N ALA A 264 12.39 -10.25 4.27
CA ALA A 264 11.29 -10.58 3.36
C ALA A 264 11.38 -9.86 2.01
N SER A 265 11.85 -8.60 1.99
CA SER A 265 12.06 -7.86 0.74
C SER A 265 13.16 -8.46 -0.12
N GLU A 266 14.24 -8.94 0.49
CA GLU A 266 15.38 -9.54 -0.22
C GLU A 266 14.95 -10.87 -0.85
N VAL A 267 14.19 -11.70 -0.12
CA VAL A 267 13.66 -12.96 -0.66
C VAL A 267 12.69 -12.73 -1.82
N VAL A 268 11.86 -11.68 -1.74
CA VAL A 268 10.87 -11.38 -2.80
C VAL A 268 11.53 -10.83 -4.08
N THR A 269 12.70 -10.19 -3.98
CA THR A 269 13.40 -9.61 -5.14
C THR A 269 14.51 -10.50 -5.69
N LEU A 270 14.79 -11.65 -5.06
CA LEU A 270 15.85 -12.56 -5.46
C LEU A 270 15.53 -13.21 -6.81
N ASP A 271 16.47 -13.13 -7.76
CA ASP A 271 16.42 -13.80 -9.05
C ASP A 271 17.38 -14.99 -9.10
N ILE A 272 17.20 -15.89 -10.08
CA ILE A 272 18.07 -17.05 -10.31
C ILE A 272 19.52 -16.62 -10.58
N ASP A 273 19.69 -15.47 -11.23
CA ASP A 273 20.99 -14.89 -11.56
C ASP A 273 21.73 -14.31 -10.33
N ASP A 274 21.04 -14.09 -9.20
CA ASP A 274 21.66 -13.65 -7.95
C ASP A 274 22.38 -14.81 -7.22
N ILE A 275 22.18 -16.06 -7.67
CA ILE A 275 22.75 -17.26 -7.07
C ILE A 275 24.01 -17.65 -7.83
N ASP A 276 25.16 -17.58 -7.16
CA ASP A 276 26.38 -18.20 -7.69
C ASP A 276 26.33 -19.71 -7.48
N TRP A 277 25.86 -20.42 -8.51
CA TRP A 277 25.74 -21.88 -8.52
C TRP A 277 27.08 -22.63 -8.48
N ARG A 278 28.21 -21.92 -8.61
CA ARG A 278 29.56 -22.51 -8.66
C ARG A 278 30.39 -22.25 -7.39
N ALA A 279 29.85 -21.48 -6.45
CA ALA A 279 30.49 -21.19 -5.17
C ALA A 279 30.64 -22.43 -4.28
#